data_AF-A0A954UH01-F1
#
_entry.id   AF-A0A954UH01-F1
#
_cell.length_a   1.000
_cell.length_b   1.000
_cell.length_c   1.000
_cell.angle_alpha   90.00
_cell.angle_beta   90.00
_cell.angle_gamma   90.00
#
_symmetry.space_group_name_H-M   'P 1'
#
loop_
_entity.id
_entity.type
_entity.pdbx_description
1 polymer ?
#
loop_
_entity_poly.entity_id
_entity_poly.type
_entity_poly.pdbx_seq_one_letter_code
_entity_poly.pdbx_strand_id
1 'polypeptide(L)' 'MSKATRVEHPLIQRHLSQLRDIGTTPEQFRLLARRLAVLLAYEATQDLQLKPSTVTTPLATMQGAA' A
#
# COMPACT_ATOMS: atom_id res chain seq x y z
N MET A 1 4.04 -24.94 7.01
CA MET A 1 3.07 -23.88 6.68
C MET A 1 3.84 -22.63 6.32
N SER A 2 3.48 -21.96 5.22
CA SER A 2 4.18 -20.77 4.71
C SER A 2 4.12 -19.61 5.72
N LYS A 3 5.16 -18.78 5.73
CA LYS A 3 5.28 -17.59 6.58
C LYS A 3 4.17 -16.60 6.21
N ALA A 4 3.21 -16.37 7.10
CA ALA A 4 2.17 -15.36 6.94
C ALA A 4 2.59 -14.07 7.66
N THR A 5 2.53 -12.93 6.98
CA THR A 5 2.82 -11.61 7.56
C THR A 5 1.51 -10.94 7.94
N ARG A 6 1.35 -10.58 9.22
CA ARG A 6 0.21 -9.81 9.70
C ARG A 6 0.51 -8.32 9.55
N VAL A 7 -0.28 -7.61 8.74
CA VAL A 7 -0.14 -6.16 8.56
C VAL A 7 -0.98 -5.43 9.62
N GLU A 8 -0.30 -4.76 10.55
CA GLU A 8 -0.93 -4.04 11.66
C GLU A 8 -1.02 -2.54 11.35
N HIS A 9 -2.10 -2.12 10.69
CA HIS A 9 -2.35 -0.71 10.39
C HIS A 9 -3.80 -0.31 10.75
N PRO A 10 -4.03 0.81 11.48
CA PRO A 10 -5.38 1.21 11.90
C PRO A 10 -6.38 1.39 10.74
N LEU A 11 -5.92 1.94 9.61
CA LEU A 11 -6.77 2.08 8.41
C LEU A 11 -7.17 0.74 7.80
N ILE A 12 -6.33 -0.29 7.85
CA ILE A 12 -6.68 -1.63 7.37
C ILE A 12 -7.82 -2.19 8.22
N GLN A 13 -7.74 -2.06 9.55
CA GLN A 13 -8.79 -2.53 10.47
C GLN A 13 -10.12 -1.81 10.22
N ARG A 14 -10.08 -0.48 10.07
CA ARG A 14 -11.27 0.32 9.74
C ARG A 14 -11.88 -0.09 8.39
N HIS A 15 -11.07 -0.19 7.34
CA HIS A 15 -11.56 -0.53 6.00
C HIS A 15 -12.08 -1.96 5.92
N LEU A 16 -11.44 -2.93 6.61
CA LEU A 16 -11.95 -4.30 6.71
C LEU A 16 -13.30 -4.36 7.42
N SER A 17 -13.47 -3.58 8.49
CA SER A 17 -14.74 -3.54 9.22
C SER A 17 -15.88 -3.07 8.30
N GLN A 18 -15.65 -2.00 7.53
CA GLN A 18 -16.63 -1.50 6.55
C GLN A 18 -16.84 -2.48 5.40
N LEU A 19 -15.77 -3.08 4.87
CA LEU A 19 -15.86 -4.01 3.74
C LEU A 19 -16.65 -5.28 4.09
N ARG A 20 -16.63 -5.70 5.37
CA ARG A 20 -17.39 -6.85 5.90
C ARG A 20 -18.84 -6.53 6.29
N ASP A 21 -19.20 -5.26 6.36
CA ASP A 21 -20.57 -4.85 6.67
C ASP A 21 -21.51 -5.23 5.50
N ILE A 22 -22.62 -5.91 5.82
CA ILE A 22 -23.64 -6.32 4.86
C ILE A 22 -24.35 -5.12 4.21
N GLY A 23 -24.35 -3.96 4.89
CA GLY A 23 -24.90 -2.71 4.35
C GLY A 23 -24.01 -2.02 3.32
N THR A 24 -22.78 -2.48 3.10
CA THR A 24 -21.84 -1.83 2.19
C THR A 24 -22.27 -2.01 0.74
N THR A 25 -22.49 -0.90 0.05
CA THR A 25 -22.93 -0.95 -1.36
C THR A 25 -21.81 -1.49 -2.26
N PRO A 26 -22.13 -2.08 -3.43
CA PRO A 26 -21.12 -2.60 -4.35
C PRO A 26 -20.09 -1.54 -4.78
N GLU A 27 -20.50 -0.28 -4.90
CA GLU A 27 -19.60 0.83 -5.22
C GLU A 27 -18.60 1.10 -4.10
N GLN A 28 -19.09 1.22 -2.87
CA GLN A 28 -18.26 1.44 -1.68
C GLN A 28 -17.31 0.27 -1.45
N PHE A 29 -17.78 -0.96 -1.64
CA PHE A 29 -16.95 -2.16 -1.53
C PHE A 29 -15.74 -2.09 -2.46
N ARG A 30 -15.94 -1.76 -3.75
CA ARG A 30 -14.84 -1.63 -4.71
C ARG A 30 -13.86 -0.53 -4.33
N LEU A 31 -14.35 0.59 -3.79
CA LEU A 31 -13.50 1.68 -3.30
C LEU A 31 -12.65 1.26 -2.10
N LEU A 32 -13.27 0.60 -1.12
CA LEU A 32 -12.59 0.12 0.09
C LEU A 32 -11.56 -0.97 -0.23
N ALA A 33 -11.90 -1.91 -1.11
CA ALA A 33 -10.98 -2.96 -1.56
C ALA A 33 -9.74 -2.36 -2.23
N ARG A 34 -9.90 -1.35 -3.09
CA ARG A 34 -8.78 -0.63 -3.69
C ARG A 34 -7.90 0.07 -2.65
N ARG A 35 -8.50 0.76 -1.68
CA ARG A 35 -7.75 1.42 -0.59
C ARG A 35 -6.96 0.42 0.24
N LEU A 36 -7.57 -0.72 0.57
CA LEU A 36 -6.91 -1.79 1.30
C LEU A 36 -5.74 -2.37 0.51
N ALA A 37 -5.92 -2.61 -0.80
CA ALA A 37 -4.88 -3.14 -1.68
C ALA A 37 -3.64 -2.23 -1.71
N VAL A 38 -3.80 -0.91 -1.73
CA VAL A 38 -2.67 0.04 -1.68
C VAL A 38 -1.89 -0.09 -0.37
N LEU A 39 -2.57 -0.18 0.78
CA LEU A 39 -1.90 -0.33 2.07
C LEU A 39 -1.15 -1.66 2.19
N LEU A 40 -1.75 -2.74 1.67
CA LEU A 40 -1.09 -4.04 1.63
C LEU A 40 0.11 -4.06 0.68
N ALA A 41 -0.01 -3.42 -0.49
CA ALA A 41 1.07 -3.33 -1.45
C ALA A 41 2.26 -2.58 -0.84
N TYR A 42 2.03 -1.45 -0.15
CA TYR A 42 3.08 -0.70 0.53
C TYR A 42 3.89 -1.60 1.47
N GLU A 43 3.22 -2.31 2.38
CA GLU A 43 3.87 -3.23 3.31
C GLU A 43 4.58 -4.38 2.58
N ALA A 44 3.93 -4.96 1.56
CA ALA A 44 4.47 -6.07 0.79
C ALA A 44 5.70 -5.71 -0.06
N THR A 45 5.90 -4.43 -0.35
CA THR A 45 7.04 -3.92 -1.14
C THR A 45 8.15 -3.29 -0.29
N GLN A 46 8.05 -3.35 1.04
CA GLN A 46 9.00 -2.68 1.93
C GLN A 46 10.44 -3.20 1.80
N ASP A 47 10.61 -4.46 1.39
CA ASP A 47 11.91 -5.13 1.25
C ASP A 47 12.46 -5.12 -0.18
N LEU A 48 11.84 -4.37 -1.11
CA LEU A 48 12.36 -4.23 -2.46
C LEU A 48 13.74 -3.57 -2.46
N GLN A 49 14.65 -4.16 -3.23
CA GLN A 49 15.99 -3.60 -3.42
C GLN A 49 15.92 -2.37 -4.30
N LEU A 50 16.64 -1.33 -3.89
CA LEU A 50 16.79 -0.10 -4.65
C LEU A 50 18.18 -0.03 -5.29
N LYS A 51 18.26 0.59 -6.46
CA LYS A 51 19.50 0.85 -7.18
C LYS A 51 19.80 2.35 -7.18
N PRO A 52 21.03 2.78 -6.83
CA PRO A 52 21.42 4.18 -6.95
C PRO A 52 21.24 4.69 -8.39
N SER A 53 20.65 5.89 -8.53
CA SER A 53 20.47 6.55 -9.82
C SER A 53 20.76 8.04 -9.70
N THR A 54 21.39 8.62 -10.71
CA THR A 54 21.60 10.07 -10.78
C THR A 54 20.44 10.71 -11.53
N VAL A 55 19.81 11.73 -10.95
CA VAL A 55 18.67 12.43 -11.55
C VAL A 55 18.93 13.94 -11.64
N THR A 56 18.49 14.55 -12.73
CA THR A 56 18.52 16.01 -12.92
C THR A 56 17.14 16.57 -12.60
N THR A 57 17.07 17.37 -11.53
CA THR A 57 15.86 18.12 -11.17
C THR A 57 15.91 19.52 -11.78
N PRO A 58 14.81 20.29 -11.78
CA PRO A 58 14.81 21.68 -12.27
C PRO A 58 15.80 22.61 -11.54
N LEU A 59 16.24 22.24 -10.33
CA LEU A 59 17.13 23.07 -9.51
C LEU A 59 18.58 22.57 -9.51
N ALA A 60 18.80 21.26 -9.54
CA ALA A 60 20.13 20.65 -9.48
C ALA A 60 20.13 19.15 -9.83
N THR A 61 21.33 18.60 -10.09
CA THR A 61 21.58 17.16 -10.16
C THR A 61 21.73 16.57 -8.75
N MET A 62 21.09 15.43 -8.48
CA MET A 62 21.17 14.73 -7.19
C MET A 62 21.16 13.21 -7.33
N GLN A 63 21.53 12.51 -6.26
CA GLN A 63 21.43 11.05 -6.18
C GLN A 63 20.04 10.64 -5.66
N GLY A 64 19.36 9.81 -6.45
CA GLY A 64 18.13 9.11 -6.10
C GLY A 64 18.36 7.60 -5.98
N ALA A 65 17.27 6.88 -5.77
CA ALA A 65 17.23 5.43 -5.73
C ALA A 65 16.00 4.98 -6.53
N ALA A 66 16.19 4.03 -7.45
CA ALA A 66 15.17 3.50 -8.33
C ALA A 66 14.96 2.00 -8.09
#